data_AF-Q0UI21-F1
#
_entry.id   AF-Q0UI21-F1
#
_cell.length_a   1.000
_cell.length_b   1.000
_cell.length_c   1.000
_cell.angle_alpha   90.00
_cell.angle_beta   90.00
_cell.angle_gamma   90.00
#
_symmetry.space_group_name_H-M   'P 1'
#
loop_
_entity.id
_entity.type
_entity.pdbx_description
1 polymer ?
#
loop_
_entity_poly.entity_id
_entity_poly.type
_entity_poly.pdbx_seq_one_letter_code
_entity_poly.pdbx_strand_id
1 'polypeptide(L)'
;MASASSKPEASNPPNVPTPPPTYSQLCVTPILPQSKLITLAGQTGLQSDGSIASDIETQAKDAYKSILECLKAAGATPRDIVMRAAMPKKTNWTL
;
A
#
# COMPACT_ATOMS: atom_id res chain seq x y z
N MET A 1 10.40 21.97 -19.29
CA MET A 1 9.41 20.92 -18.97
C MET A 1 10.14 19.82 -18.22
N ALA A 2 9.55 19.31 -17.13
CA ALA A 2 10.23 18.65 -16.02
C ALA A 2 11.28 17.60 -16.44
N SER A 3 12.46 17.70 -15.84
CA SER A 3 13.51 16.67 -15.89
C SER A 3 12.92 15.39 -15.29
N ALA A 4 12.53 14.43 -16.14
CA ALA A 4 12.01 13.14 -15.69
C ALA A 4 13.19 12.33 -15.14
N SER A 5 13.46 12.51 -13.85
CA SER A 5 14.39 11.66 -13.11
C SER A 5 13.98 10.20 -13.31
N SER A 6 14.91 9.34 -13.74
CA SER A 6 14.69 7.89 -13.85
C SER A 6 14.79 7.18 -12.49
N LYS A 7 14.87 7.93 -11.39
CA LYS A 7 15.03 7.39 -10.04
C LYS A 7 13.68 7.04 -9.42
N PRO A 8 13.61 6.03 -8.54
CA PRO A 8 12.43 5.77 -7.73
C PRO A 8 12.07 6.95 -6.82
N GLU A 9 10.77 7.18 -6.65
CA GLU A 9 10.22 8.22 -5.78
C GLU A 9 9.32 7.59 -4.70
N ALA A 10 9.73 7.70 -3.44
CA ALA A 10 9.02 7.16 -2.29
C ALA A 10 8.18 8.24 -1.60
N SER A 11 6.96 7.89 -1.18
CA SER A 11 6.04 8.80 -0.50
C SER A 11 5.07 8.09 0.44
N ASN A 12 4.45 8.87 1.33
CA ASN A 12 3.41 8.41 2.26
C ASN A 12 2.13 9.20 1.99
N PRO A 13 1.12 8.61 1.34
CA PRO A 13 -0.16 9.28 1.11
C PRO A 13 -0.84 9.65 2.44
N PRO A 14 -1.48 10.83 2.55
CA PRO A 14 -2.06 11.32 3.81
C PRO A 14 -3.26 10.49 4.30
N ASN A 15 -3.90 9.73 3.40
CA ASN A 15 -5.07 8.90 3.69
C ASN A 15 -4.71 7.47 4.12
N VAL A 16 -3.42 7.17 4.32
CA VAL A 16 -2.91 5.86 4.72
C VAL A 16 -2.18 6.02 6.05
N PRO A 17 -2.26 5.06 6.98
CA PRO A 17 -1.56 5.15 8.26
C PRO A 17 -0.08 5.45 8.08
N THR A 18 0.41 6.46 8.81
CA THR A 18 1.81 6.87 8.77
C THR A 18 2.70 5.73 9.24
N PRO A 19 3.65 5.26 8.41
CA PRO A 19 4.55 4.20 8.81
C PRO A 19 5.63 4.72 9.78
N PRO A 20 6.32 3.82 10.51
CA PRO A 20 7.62 4.11 11.11
C PRO A 20 8.59 4.76 10.10
N PRO A 21 9.56 5.57 10.55
CA PRO A 21 10.46 6.33 9.68
C PRO A 21 11.45 5.47 8.87
N THR A 22 11.33 4.14 8.94
CA THR A 22 12.22 3.17 8.27
C THR A 22 11.77 2.79 6.86
N TYR A 23 10.53 3.09 6.46
CA TYR A 23 10.02 2.80 5.13
C TYR A 23 8.96 3.80 4.67
N SER A 24 8.55 3.71 3.40
CA SER A 24 7.44 4.48 2.83
C SER A 24 6.37 3.54 2.30
N GLN A 25 5.10 3.96 2.36
CA GLN A 25 3.95 3.15 1.94
C GLN A 25 3.89 2.92 0.43
N LEU A 26 4.38 3.89 -0.35
CA LEU A 26 4.30 3.92 -1.80
C LEU A 26 5.66 4.27 -2.40
N CYS A 27 6.06 3.55 -3.45
CA CYS A 27 7.18 3.93 -4.31
C CYS A 27 6.76 3.83 -5.78
N VAL A 28 7.06 4.88 -6.55
CA VAL A 28 6.85 4.94 -7.99
C VAL A 28 8.23 4.86 -8.66
N THR A 29 8.46 3.81 -9.43
CA THR A 29 9.71 3.62 -10.18
C THR A 29 9.43 3.77 -11.67
N PRO A 30 9.88 4.86 -12.32
CA PRO A 30 9.82 4.98 -13.77
C PRO A 30 10.64 3.87 -14.45
N ILE A 31 10.07 3.21 -15.45
CA ILE A 31 10.78 2.18 -16.26
C ILE A 31 11.07 2.75 -17.66
N LEU A 32 10.08 3.38 -18.28
CA LEU A 32 10.16 4.06 -19.58
C LEU A 32 9.36 5.38 -19.47
N PRO A 33 9.46 6.32 -20.43
CA PRO A 33 8.77 7.61 -20.36
C PRO A 33 7.25 7.52 -20.10
N GLN A 34 6.61 6.40 -20.47
CA GLN A 34 5.18 6.18 -20.34
C GLN A 34 4.82 4.97 -19.46
N SER A 35 5.80 4.33 -18.82
CA SER A 35 5.55 3.15 -17.96
C SER A 35 6.27 3.26 -16.63
N LYS A 36 5.59 2.86 -15.57
CA LYS A 36 6.10 2.88 -14.20
C LYS A 36 5.71 1.60 -13.48
N LEU A 37 6.58 1.16 -12.57
CA LEU A 37 6.25 0.13 -11.59
C LEU A 37 5.89 0.81 -10.28
N ILE A 38 4.75 0.43 -9.73
CA ILE A 38 4.28 0.89 -8.42
C ILE A 38 4.51 -0.26 -7.44
N THR A 39 5.27 0.01 -6.39
CA THR A 39 5.43 -0.92 -5.27
C THR A 39 4.80 -0.32 -4.02
N LEU A 40 4.03 -1.14 -3.32
CA LEU A 40 3.36 -0.78 -2.08
C LEU A 40 3.99 -1.55 -0.93
N ALA A 41 4.14 -0.90 0.22
CA ALA A 41 4.41 -1.61 1.46
C ALA A 41 3.22 -2.49 1.86
N GLY A 42 3.46 -3.44 2.76
CA GLY A 42 2.41 -4.32 3.28
C GLY A 42 1.31 -3.53 3.99
N GLN A 43 0.13 -3.46 3.37
CA GLN A 43 -1.03 -2.82 3.99
C GLN A 43 -1.67 -3.75 4.99
N THR A 44 -2.11 -3.19 6.12
CA THR A 44 -2.70 -3.91 7.25
C THR A 44 -4.03 -3.26 7.63
N GLY A 45 -4.77 -3.89 8.56
CA GLY A 45 -5.98 -3.32 9.16
C GLY A 45 -5.72 -2.22 10.18
N LEU A 46 -4.56 -1.54 10.12
CA LEU A 46 -4.24 -0.40 10.97
C LEU A 46 -5.05 0.81 10.52
N GLN A 47 -5.68 1.49 11.47
CA GLN A 47 -6.45 2.71 11.23
C GLN A 47 -5.60 3.95 11.55
N SER A 48 -6.06 5.13 11.11
CA SER A 48 -5.34 6.39 11.29
C SER A 48 -5.16 6.80 12.76
N ASP A 49 -6.01 6.28 13.66
CA ASP A 49 -5.91 6.47 15.11
C ASP A 49 -4.95 5.45 15.78
N GLY A 50 -4.34 4.56 15.00
CA GLY A 50 -3.45 3.52 15.47
C GLY A 50 -4.15 2.24 15.96
N SER A 51 -5.49 2.17 15.89
CA SER A 51 -6.25 0.99 16.28
C SER A 51 -6.22 -0.10 15.20
N ILE A 52 -6.51 -1.34 15.62
CA ILE A 52 -6.67 -2.50 14.74
C ILE A 52 -7.92 -3.25 15.19
N ALA A 53 -8.85 -3.51 14.26
CA ALA A 53 -10.07 -4.26 14.53
C ALA A 53 -9.75 -5.69 15.03
N SER A 54 -10.63 -6.28 15.85
CA SER A 54 -10.39 -7.63 16.39
C SER A 54 -10.68 -8.75 15.38
N ASP A 55 -11.63 -8.54 14.46
CA ASP A 55 -12.02 -9.51 13.46
C ASP A 55 -11.22 -9.38 12.16
N ILE A 56 -10.95 -10.52 11.53
CA ILE A 56 -10.15 -10.61 10.31
C ILE A 56 -10.83 -9.95 9.11
N GLU A 57 -12.17 -9.96 9.06
CA GLU A 57 -12.93 -9.40 7.95
C GLU A 57 -12.76 -7.88 7.88
N THR A 58 -12.89 -7.20 9.01
CA THR A 58 -12.68 -5.75 9.14
C THR A 58 -11.23 -5.39 8.90
N GLN A 59 -10.28 -6.15 9.46
CA GLN A 59 -8.85 -5.93 9.17
C GLN A 59 -8.54 -6.04 7.68
N ALA A 60 -9.12 -7.03 6.99
CA ALA A 60 -8.95 -7.19 5.55
C ALA A 60 -9.56 -6.03 4.77
N LYS A 61 -10.79 -5.60 5.11
CA LYS A 61 -11.46 -4.45 4.48
C LYS A 61 -10.61 -3.19 4.63
N ASP A 62 -10.08 -2.93 5.81
CA ASP A 62 -9.26 -1.75 6.09
C ASP A 62 -7.92 -1.82 5.35
N ALA A 63 -7.28 -2.98 5.28
CA ALA A 63 -6.08 -3.18 4.45
C ALA A 63 -6.35 -2.87 2.96
N TYR A 64 -7.47 -3.34 2.42
CA TYR A 64 -7.84 -3.06 1.02
C TYR A 64 -8.17 -1.58 0.77
N LYS A 65 -8.75 -0.86 1.76
CA LYS A 65 -8.94 0.60 1.66
C LYS A 65 -7.59 1.30 1.54
N SER A 66 -6.61 0.93 2.38
CA SER A 66 -5.27 1.52 2.32
C SER A 66 -4.56 1.23 0.99
N ILE A 67 -4.71 0.02 0.44
CA ILE A 67 -4.21 -0.31 -0.91
C ILE A 67 -4.84 0.63 -1.95
N LEU A 68 -6.16 0.83 -1.89
CA LEU A 68 -6.87 1.69 -2.84
C LEU A 68 -6.39 3.14 -2.77
N GLU A 69 -6.18 3.68 -1.57
CA GLU A 69 -5.66 5.05 -1.38
C GLU A 69 -4.22 5.19 -1.89
N CYS A 70 -3.36 4.19 -1.67
CA CYS A 70 -2.02 4.15 -2.27
C CYS A 70 -2.06 4.13 -3.81
N LEU A 71 -2.93 3.31 -4.41
CA LEU A 71 -3.07 3.25 -5.86
C LEU A 71 -3.56 4.59 -6.43
N LYS A 72 -4.58 5.20 -5.81
CA LYS A 72 -5.08 6.54 -6.20
C LYS A 72 -3.98 7.59 -6.15
N ALA A 73 -3.17 7.60 -5.08
CA ALA A 73 -2.05 8.53 -4.94
C ALA A 73 -1.00 8.37 -6.06
N ALA A 74 -0.84 7.15 -6.59
CA ALA A 74 0.03 6.87 -7.73
C ALA A 74 -0.65 7.08 -9.11
N GLY A 75 -1.92 7.49 -9.13
CA GLY A 75 -2.73 7.59 -10.35
C GLY A 75 -3.04 6.24 -11.00
N ALA A 76 -3.16 5.18 -10.20
CA ALA A 76 -3.46 3.82 -10.62
C ALA A 76 -4.80 3.34 -10.01
N THR A 77 -5.25 2.18 -10.47
CA THR A 77 -6.49 1.53 -10.08
C THR A 77 -6.25 0.07 -9.70
N PRO A 78 -7.22 -0.62 -9.05
CA PRO A 78 -7.10 -2.04 -8.79
C PRO A 78 -6.90 -2.92 -10.04
N ARG A 79 -7.27 -2.43 -11.23
CA ARG A 79 -7.04 -3.15 -12.50
C ARG A 79 -5.57 -3.21 -12.89
N ASP A 80 -4.74 -2.33 -12.33
CA ASP A 80 -3.31 -2.24 -12.63
C ASP A 80 -2.47 -3.17 -11.74
N ILE A 81 -3.11 -3.93 -10.83
CA ILE A 81 -2.41 -4.87 -9.93
C ILE A 81 -2.02 -6.13 -10.71
N VAL A 82 -0.72 -6.35 -10.85
CA VAL A 82 -0.15 -7.57 -11.48
C VAL A 82 0.16 -8.68 -10.48
N MET A 83 0.46 -8.34 -9.23
CA MET A 83 0.81 -9.29 -8.18
C MET A 83 0.35 -8.77 -6.82
N ARG A 84 -0.16 -9.67 -5.98
CA ARG A 84 -0.49 -9.40 -4.58
C ARG A 84 -0.09 -10.61 -3.73
N ALA A 85 0.63 -10.35 -2.64
CA ALA A 85 0.84 -11.30 -1.58
C ALA A 85 -0.03 -10.92 -0.37
N ALA A 86 -0.77 -11.89 0.18
CA ALA A 86 -1.57 -11.71 1.37
C ALA A 86 -1.11 -12.70 2.44
N MET A 87 -0.85 -12.21 3.66
CA MET A 87 -0.42 -13.02 4.79
C MET A 87 -1.43 -12.88 5.93
N PRO A 88 -2.40 -13.81 6.04
CA PRO A 88 -3.31 -13.80 7.18
C PRO A 88 -2.53 -14.14 8.46
N LYS A 89 -2.90 -13.51 9.59
CA LYS A 89 -2.41 -13.96 10.90
C LYS A 89 -2.85 -15.41 11.11
N LYS A 90 -1.97 -16.26 11.65
CA LYS A 90 -2.36 -17.60 12.12
C LYS A 90 -3.49 -17.43 13.12
N THR A 91 -4.69 -17.89 12.79
CA THR A 91 -5.75 -18.14 13.76
C THR A 91 -5.33 -19.34 14.60
N ASN A 92 -5.39 -19.23 15.93
CA ASN A 92 -5.18 -20.36 16.83
C ASN A 92 -6.28 -21.38 16.57
N TRP A 93 -5.94 -22.49 15.91
CA TRP A 93 -6.80 -23.67 15.84
C TRP A 93 -6.54 -24.51 17.09
N THR A 94 -7.35 -24.32 18.13
CA THR A 94 -7.57 -25.39 19.10
C THR A 94 -8.44 -26.45 18.41
N LEU A 95 -7.85 -27.64 18.21
CA LEU A 95 -8.53 -28.87 17.78
C LEU A 95 -9.53 -29.33 18.85
#